data_AF-G8SJ45-F1
#
_entry.id   AF-G8SJ45-F1
#
_cell.length_a   1.000
_cell.length_b   1.000
_cell.length_c   1.000
_cell.angle_alpha   90.00
_cell.angle_beta   90.00
_cell.angle_gamma   90.00
#
_symmetry.space_group_name_H-M   'P 1'
#
loop_
_entity.id
_entity.type
_entity.pdbx_description
1 polymer ?
#
loop_
_entity_poly.entity_id
_entity_poly.type
_entity_poly.pdbx_seq_one_letter_code
_entity_poly.pdbx_strand_id
1 'polypeptide(L)'
;MTEPDECYEDAIVPFWIESNQPEPPVVFARLYLDRVAGRDRVEPAWRRWRAIADQSLTPLLGPVPPEPYVDADPTPVMPVGRLERIEPTGVGVLSALRVTVEWFDGDGQAVLHVSATLGADTSRLNEVVEAAYDVLRDVAVSAEPAYGEVTVGRTGHLHRTALDIALSRSVQESARAARSVLRGYEWATVCPAELAPHVAVAAFDRVVPLARGGVLLRATSSYDEWSAGAVQRVFEALAPILPAGMPQRSHYGDLRRVVFADAADVRGGKSIIAPASAPPADLTEFIHEAVLQGWITTEPVDESAPSAVRELLPPELGVGLTEEGQRRLIELFGLDLRG
;
A
#
# COMPACT_ATOMS: atom_id res chain seq x y z
N MET A 1 -21.57 3.75 -33.91
CA MET A 1 -21.80 4.29 -32.57
C MET A 1 -22.60 3.24 -31.82
N THR A 2 -21.91 2.34 -31.14
CA THR A 2 -22.47 1.40 -30.18
C THR A 2 -22.63 2.14 -28.86
N GLU A 3 -23.81 2.07 -28.26
CA GLU A 3 -24.07 2.58 -26.91
C GLU A 3 -23.10 1.92 -25.92
N PRO A 4 -22.55 2.67 -24.94
CA PRO A 4 -21.78 2.05 -23.88
C PRO A 4 -22.72 1.17 -23.05
N ASP A 5 -22.41 -0.12 -22.96
CA ASP A 5 -23.06 -1.10 -22.08
C ASP A 5 -23.11 -0.53 -20.65
N GLU A 6 -24.30 -0.18 -20.19
CA GLU A 6 -24.62 0.13 -18.80
C GLU A 6 -24.59 -1.16 -17.96
N CYS A 7 -23.39 -1.70 -17.73
CA CYS A 7 -23.15 -2.81 -16.79
C CYS A 7 -22.44 -2.32 -15.52
N TYR A 8 -22.90 -1.19 -14.96
CA TYR A 8 -22.64 -0.85 -13.56
C TYR A 8 -23.87 -1.27 -12.73
N GLU A 9 -24.18 -2.56 -12.71
CA GLU A 9 -25.17 -3.12 -11.78
C GLU A 9 -24.60 -2.99 -10.36
N ASP A 10 -25.30 -2.21 -9.52
CA ASP A 10 -25.22 -2.16 -8.06
C ASP A 10 -23.84 -2.38 -7.44
N ALA A 11 -22.96 -1.38 -7.58
CA ALA A 11 -21.75 -1.33 -6.75
C ALA A 11 -22.18 -1.36 -5.27
N ILE A 12 -21.97 -2.49 -4.61
CA ILE A 12 -22.30 -2.68 -3.20
C ILE A 12 -21.52 -1.62 -2.43
N VAL A 13 -22.24 -0.65 -1.87
CA VAL A 13 -21.66 0.39 -1.02
C VAL A 13 -21.11 -0.32 0.22
N PRO A 14 -19.80 -0.21 0.51
CA PRO A 14 -19.24 -0.83 1.70
C PRO A 14 -19.99 -0.39 2.97
N PHE A 15 -20.28 -1.33 3.87
CA PHE A 15 -21.07 -1.09 5.09
C PHE A 15 -20.58 0.11 5.93
N TRP A 16 -19.26 0.35 5.99
CA TRP A 16 -18.71 1.49 6.73
C TRP A 16 -19.11 2.85 6.12
N ILE A 17 -19.32 2.91 4.80
CA ILE A 17 -19.90 4.09 4.13
C ILE A 17 -21.36 4.25 4.54
N GLU A 18 -22.15 3.16 4.48
CA GLU A 18 -23.58 3.20 4.85
C GLU A 18 -23.79 3.59 6.32
N SER A 19 -22.87 3.20 7.20
CA SER A 19 -22.93 3.44 8.65
C SER A 19 -22.16 4.68 9.11
N ASN A 20 -21.62 5.47 8.18
CA ASN A 20 -20.79 6.65 8.48
C ASN A 20 -19.68 6.38 9.50
N GLN A 21 -19.04 5.21 9.38
CA GLN A 21 -17.90 4.79 10.20
C GLN A 21 -16.60 5.04 9.44
N PRO A 22 -15.47 5.26 10.15
CA PRO A 22 -14.18 5.30 9.51
C PRO A 22 -13.91 3.98 8.77
N GLU A 23 -13.27 4.07 7.62
CA GLU A 23 -12.84 2.89 6.86
C GLU A 23 -11.92 2.02 7.75
N PRO A 24 -12.22 0.72 7.91
CA PRO A 24 -11.41 -0.16 8.73
C PRO A 24 -10.00 -0.32 8.14
N PRO A 25 -8.94 -0.37 8.96
CA PRO A 25 -7.61 -0.65 8.45
C PRO A 25 -7.55 -2.10 7.97
N VAL A 26 -6.91 -2.31 6.82
CA VAL A 26 -6.65 -3.64 6.27
C VAL A 26 -5.15 -3.86 6.22
N VAL A 27 -4.71 -4.95 6.85
CA VAL A 27 -3.34 -5.44 6.79
C VAL A 27 -3.24 -6.46 5.68
N PHE A 28 -2.27 -6.30 4.79
CA PHE A 28 -2.00 -7.21 3.70
C PHE A 28 -0.62 -7.82 3.89
N ALA A 29 -0.48 -9.12 3.64
CA ALA A 29 0.79 -9.71 3.26
C ALA A 29 0.67 -10.34 1.86
N ARG A 30 1.67 -10.10 1.04
CA ARG A 30 1.73 -10.57 -0.36
C ARG A 30 3.07 -11.24 -0.60
N LEU A 31 3.05 -12.39 -1.27
CA LEU A 31 4.24 -13.10 -1.69
C LEU A 31 4.12 -13.48 -3.16
N TYR A 32 5.02 -12.93 -3.97
CA TYR A 32 5.07 -13.14 -5.41
C TYR A 32 6.06 -14.26 -5.70
N LEU A 33 5.56 -15.31 -6.32
CA LEU A 33 6.33 -16.43 -6.81
C LEU A 33 6.43 -16.30 -8.32
N ASP A 34 7.64 -16.49 -8.85
CA ASP A 34 7.86 -16.67 -10.27
C ASP A 34 8.31 -18.11 -10.54
N ARG A 35 8.36 -18.50 -11.82
CA ARG A 35 8.75 -19.86 -12.27
C ARG A 35 7.89 -20.99 -11.71
N VAL A 36 6.66 -20.70 -11.30
CA VAL A 36 5.66 -21.70 -10.91
C VAL A 36 4.92 -22.20 -12.16
N ALA A 37 5.42 -23.28 -12.74
CA ALA A 37 4.78 -23.96 -13.86
C ALA A 37 3.54 -24.74 -13.39
N GLY A 38 2.41 -24.03 -13.31
CA GLY A 38 1.10 -24.62 -13.00
C GLY A 38 0.80 -24.78 -11.51
N ARG A 39 -0.48 -25.08 -11.24
CA ARG A 39 -1.07 -25.14 -9.90
C ARG A 39 -0.32 -26.08 -8.94
N ASP A 40 0.12 -27.24 -9.40
CA ASP A 40 0.77 -28.26 -8.57
C ASP A 40 2.07 -27.76 -7.91
N ARG A 41 2.73 -26.76 -8.52
CA ARG A 41 3.94 -26.13 -7.97
C ARG A 41 3.64 -25.09 -6.90
N VAL A 42 2.48 -24.44 -6.98
CA VAL A 42 2.05 -23.40 -6.02
C VAL A 42 1.38 -24.02 -4.80
N GLU A 43 0.68 -25.14 -4.98
CA GLU A 43 -0.15 -25.78 -3.96
C GLU A 43 0.56 -26.00 -2.61
N PRO A 44 1.82 -26.49 -2.52
CA PRO A 44 2.50 -26.65 -1.24
C PRO A 44 2.73 -25.31 -0.51
N ALA A 45 3.15 -24.28 -1.24
CA ALA A 45 3.37 -22.94 -0.68
C ALA A 45 2.05 -22.30 -0.25
N TRP A 46 0.99 -22.45 -1.05
CA TRP A 46 -0.37 -22.03 -0.73
C TRP A 46 -0.92 -22.69 0.54
N ARG A 47 -0.82 -24.02 0.68
CA ARG A 47 -1.29 -24.72 1.89
C ARG A 47 -0.56 -24.25 3.13
N ARG A 48 0.76 -24.04 3.04
CA ARG A 48 1.58 -23.52 4.13
C ARG A 48 1.17 -22.08 4.48
N TRP A 49 1.02 -21.22 3.48
CA TRP A 49 0.56 -19.84 3.62
C TRP A 49 -0.78 -19.75 4.35
N ARG A 50 -1.76 -20.52 3.90
CA ARG A 50 -3.07 -20.62 4.56
C ARG A 50 -2.96 -21.12 5.99
N ALA A 51 -2.24 -22.21 6.23
CA ALA A 51 -2.14 -22.80 7.57
C ALA A 51 -1.54 -21.81 8.58
N ILE A 52 -0.51 -21.05 8.18
CA ILE A 52 0.12 -20.05 9.06
C ILE A 52 -0.79 -18.83 9.22
N ALA A 53 -1.48 -18.39 8.16
CA ALA A 53 -2.47 -17.31 8.27
C ALA A 53 -3.59 -17.66 9.25
N ASP A 54 -4.19 -18.85 9.12
CA ASP A 54 -5.24 -19.35 10.02
C ASP A 54 -4.71 -19.46 11.47
N GLN A 55 -3.46 -19.91 11.66
CA GLN A 55 -2.86 -20.05 12.99
C GLN A 55 -2.53 -18.70 13.65
N SER A 56 -1.99 -17.75 12.87
CA SER A 56 -1.41 -16.51 13.41
C SER A 56 -2.38 -15.33 13.41
N LEU A 57 -3.27 -15.23 12.42
CA LEU A 57 -4.15 -14.06 12.26
C LEU A 57 -5.54 -14.30 12.84
N THR A 58 -6.13 -15.49 12.73
CA THR A 58 -7.48 -15.76 13.24
C THR A 58 -7.66 -15.44 14.74
N PRO A 59 -6.71 -15.78 15.65
CA PRO A 59 -6.83 -15.40 17.06
C PRO A 59 -6.83 -13.89 17.31
N LEU A 60 -6.32 -13.10 16.35
CA LEU A 60 -6.22 -11.65 16.45
C LEU A 60 -7.47 -10.93 15.95
N LEU A 61 -8.28 -11.59 15.11
CA LEU A 61 -9.44 -10.98 14.48
C LEU A 61 -10.75 -11.23 15.24
N GLY A 62 -10.73 -12.11 16.25
CA GLY A 62 -11.90 -12.43 17.08
C GLY A 62 -12.71 -13.62 16.56
N PRO A 63 -13.85 -13.96 17.19
CA PRO A 63 -14.63 -15.15 16.85
C PRO A 63 -15.23 -15.08 15.44
N VAL A 64 -15.03 -16.18 14.69
CA VAL A 64 -15.54 -16.40 13.34
C VAL A 64 -16.99 -16.93 13.43
N PRO A 65 -18.04 -16.21 12.96
CA PRO A 65 -19.36 -16.77 12.69
C PRO A 65 -19.26 -17.86 11.62
N PRO A 66 -20.13 -18.88 11.70
CA PRO A 66 -19.92 -20.18 11.06
C PRO A 66 -20.12 -20.22 9.53
N GLU A 67 -20.37 -19.12 8.83
CA GLU A 67 -20.72 -19.17 7.40
C GLU A 67 -19.64 -18.56 6.48
N PRO A 68 -19.08 -19.34 5.54
CA PRO A 68 -18.14 -18.82 4.55
C PRO A 68 -18.86 -17.90 3.56
N TYR A 69 -18.31 -16.69 3.37
CA TYR A 69 -18.69 -15.80 2.27
C TYR A 69 -17.83 -16.16 1.04
N VAL A 70 -18.42 -16.17 -0.15
CA VAL A 70 -17.67 -16.32 -1.40
C VAL A 70 -17.92 -15.04 -2.19
N ASP A 71 -16.89 -14.21 -2.33
CA ASP A 71 -16.95 -12.97 -3.08
C ASP A 71 -16.64 -13.29 -4.55
N ALA A 72 -17.62 -13.03 -5.42
CA ALA A 72 -17.48 -13.20 -6.86
C ALA A 72 -17.27 -11.82 -7.47
N ASP A 73 -16.10 -11.23 -7.28
CA ASP A 73 -15.74 -9.96 -7.92
C ASP A 73 -15.00 -10.23 -9.26
N PRO A 74 -15.58 -9.85 -10.42
CA PRO A 74 -14.94 -9.97 -11.71
C PRO A 74 -14.22 -8.66 -12.09
N THR A 75 -12.94 -8.54 -11.74
CA THR A 75 -12.06 -7.47 -12.27
C THR A 75 -11.08 -8.00 -13.35
N PRO A 76 -10.66 -7.17 -14.33
CA PRO A 76 -10.40 -7.61 -15.72
C PRO A 76 -8.94 -7.98 -16.03
N VAL A 77 -8.20 -8.52 -15.06
CA VAL A 77 -6.90 -9.16 -15.33
C VAL A 77 -6.99 -10.59 -14.82
N MET A 78 -7.76 -11.42 -15.52
CA MET A 78 -8.17 -12.74 -15.03
C MET A 78 -6.94 -13.60 -14.71
N PRO A 79 -6.66 -13.94 -13.44
CA PRO A 79 -5.81 -15.08 -13.14
C PRO A 79 -6.49 -16.33 -13.75
N VAL A 80 -5.70 -17.29 -14.19
CA VAL A 80 -6.26 -18.51 -14.82
C VAL A 80 -6.92 -19.42 -13.80
N GLY A 81 -6.66 -19.16 -12.53
CA GLY A 81 -7.62 -19.47 -11.50
C GLY A 81 -7.26 -18.79 -10.19
N ARG A 82 -8.25 -18.81 -9.31
CA ARG A 82 -8.23 -18.21 -7.98
C ARG A 82 -8.73 -19.26 -7.00
N LEU A 83 -8.00 -19.47 -5.92
CA LEU A 83 -8.55 -20.15 -4.74
C LEU A 83 -8.72 -19.09 -3.66
N GLU A 84 -9.94 -18.96 -3.17
CA GLU A 84 -10.30 -17.97 -2.18
C GLU A 84 -11.06 -18.62 -1.03
N ARG A 85 -10.74 -18.15 0.18
CA ARG A 85 -11.54 -18.39 1.38
C ARG A 85 -11.70 -17.06 2.10
N ILE A 86 -12.94 -16.71 2.39
CA ILE A 86 -13.29 -15.55 3.20
C ILE A 86 -13.94 -16.09 4.46
N GLU A 87 -13.33 -15.78 5.60
CA GLU A 87 -13.92 -15.98 6.92
C GLU A 87 -14.44 -14.62 7.40
N PRO A 88 -15.75 -14.34 7.28
CA PRO A 88 -16.32 -13.15 7.92
C PRO A 88 -16.18 -13.30 9.44
N THR A 89 -15.95 -12.21 10.19
CA THR A 89 -16.02 -12.20 11.66
C THR A 89 -17.07 -11.20 12.18
N GLY A 90 -18.21 -11.70 12.66
CA GLY A 90 -19.26 -10.94 13.38
C GLY A 90 -20.48 -10.49 12.56
N VAL A 91 -21.25 -9.56 13.13
CA VAL A 91 -22.29 -8.73 12.48
C VAL A 91 -21.99 -7.28 12.87
N GLY A 92 -21.77 -6.39 11.90
CA GLY A 92 -21.19 -5.02 12.09
C GLY A 92 -19.68 -4.98 11.84
N VAL A 93 -19.10 -3.82 11.45
CA VAL A 93 -17.72 -3.60 10.91
C VAL A 93 -16.82 -4.83 11.11
N LEU A 94 -16.91 -5.75 10.15
CA LEU A 94 -16.45 -7.13 10.32
C LEU A 94 -14.93 -7.15 10.26
N SER A 95 -14.26 -7.64 11.30
CA SER A 95 -12.90 -8.15 11.05
C SER A 95 -13.04 -9.31 10.04
N ALA A 96 -12.07 -9.49 9.16
CA ALA A 96 -12.16 -10.53 8.15
C ALA A 96 -10.77 -11.04 7.81
N LEU A 97 -10.65 -12.36 7.69
CA LEU A 97 -9.47 -12.98 7.10
C LEU A 97 -9.84 -13.46 5.70
N ARG A 98 -9.13 -12.94 4.71
CA ARG A 98 -9.19 -13.44 3.34
C ARG A 98 -7.82 -13.95 2.96
N VAL A 99 -7.75 -15.21 2.54
CA VAL A 99 -6.53 -15.83 2.05
C VAL A 99 -6.79 -16.22 0.61
N THR A 100 -5.97 -15.71 -0.32
CA THR A 100 -6.09 -16.01 -1.74
C THR A 100 -4.77 -16.46 -2.36
N VAL A 101 -4.89 -17.29 -3.39
CA VAL A 101 -3.81 -17.54 -4.34
C VAL A 101 -4.31 -17.31 -5.74
N GLU A 102 -3.50 -16.62 -6.52
CA GLU A 102 -3.78 -16.30 -7.91
C GLU A 102 -2.57 -16.68 -8.76
N TRP A 103 -2.82 -17.21 -9.96
CA TRP A 103 -1.77 -17.56 -10.90
C TRP A 103 -2.07 -17.04 -12.30
N PHE A 104 -1.02 -16.65 -13.01
CA PHE A 104 -1.09 -16.05 -14.33
C PHE A 104 -0.55 -17.04 -15.36
N ASP A 105 -1.36 -17.39 -16.35
CA ASP A 105 -0.94 -18.29 -17.42
C ASP A 105 0.17 -17.67 -18.28
N GLY A 106 1.01 -18.53 -18.85
CA GLY A 106 2.06 -18.16 -19.79
C GLY A 106 3.34 -17.62 -19.14
N ASP A 107 3.24 -16.97 -17.99
CA ASP A 107 4.40 -16.34 -17.32
C ASP A 107 4.93 -17.16 -16.12
N GLY A 108 4.19 -18.19 -15.69
CA GLY A 108 4.57 -19.02 -14.54
C GLY A 108 4.68 -18.21 -13.26
N GLN A 109 3.75 -17.27 -13.05
CA GLN A 109 3.72 -16.37 -11.91
C GLN A 109 2.53 -16.71 -11.01
N ALA A 110 2.72 -16.63 -9.70
CA ALA A 110 1.65 -16.71 -8.73
C ALA A 110 1.82 -15.69 -7.62
N VAL A 111 0.71 -15.29 -7.02
CA VAL A 111 0.67 -14.39 -5.87
C VAL A 111 -0.08 -15.09 -4.76
N LEU A 112 0.60 -15.29 -3.63
CA LEU A 112 -0.04 -15.64 -2.38
C LEU A 112 -0.39 -14.34 -1.67
N HIS A 113 -1.63 -14.24 -1.21
CA HIS A 113 -2.14 -13.03 -0.62
C HIS A 113 -2.94 -13.39 0.63
N VAL A 114 -2.75 -12.60 1.68
CA VAL A 114 -3.62 -12.58 2.85
C VAL A 114 -3.98 -11.14 3.14
N SER A 115 -5.24 -10.91 3.44
CA SER A 115 -5.72 -9.64 3.97
C SER A 115 -6.46 -9.90 5.28
N ALA A 116 -6.12 -9.12 6.30
CA ALA A 116 -6.75 -9.11 7.61
C ALA A 116 -7.36 -7.71 7.81
N THR A 117 -8.68 -7.62 7.69
CA THR A 117 -9.44 -6.41 8.01
C THR A 117 -9.66 -6.39 9.52
N LEU A 118 -9.32 -5.30 10.20
CA LEU A 118 -9.69 -5.12 11.60
C LEU A 118 -11.05 -4.42 11.67
N GLY A 119 -11.88 -4.82 12.64
CA GLY A 119 -13.10 -4.09 12.97
C GLY A 119 -12.84 -2.68 13.53
N ALA A 120 -13.79 -2.15 14.29
CA ALA A 120 -13.65 -0.83 14.93
C ALA A 120 -12.49 -0.75 15.95
N ASP A 121 -12.04 -1.88 16.49
CA ASP A 121 -10.91 -1.94 17.41
C ASP A 121 -9.58 -2.02 16.66
N THR A 122 -8.93 -0.86 16.51
CA THR A 122 -7.62 -0.74 15.88
C THR A 122 -6.45 -0.90 16.85
N SER A 123 -6.70 -1.11 18.15
CA SER A 123 -5.64 -1.26 19.16
C SER A 123 -4.72 -2.45 18.89
N ARG A 124 -5.22 -3.43 18.15
CA ARG A 124 -4.50 -4.66 17.76
C ARG A 124 -3.73 -4.55 16.44
N LEU A 125 -3.70 -3.38 15.80
CA LEU A 125 -3.10 -3.21 14.48
C LEU A 125 -1.65 -3.72 14.43
N ASN A 126 -0.81 -3.34 15.40
CA ASN A 126 0.58 -3.81 15.45
C ASN A 126 0.69 -5.33 15.60
N GLU A 127 -0.17 -5.96 16.43
CA GLU A 127 -0.18 -7.42 16.58
C GLU A 127 -0.51 -8.10 15.25
N VAL A 128 -1.50 -7.58 14.52
CA VAL A 128 -1.91 -8.12 13.21
C VAL A 128 -0.82 -7.93 12.15
N VAL A 129 -0.15 -6.77 12.15
CA VAL A 129 0.96 -6.48 11.23
C VAL A 129 2.16 -7.38 11.49
N GLU A 130 2.54 -7.61 12.75
CA GLU A 130 3.60 -8.56 13.12
C GLU A 130 3.22 -10.00 12.78
N ALA A 131 1.97 -10.41 13.01
CA ALA A 131 1.50 -11.73 12.60
C ALA A 131 1.53 -11.91 11.07
N ALA A 132 1.17 -10.88 10.30
CA ALA A 132 1.27 -10.89 8.85
C ALA A 132 2.73 -10.96 8.37
N TYR A 133 3.67 -10.30 9.08
CA TYR A 133 5.11 -10.44 8.84
C TYR A 133 5.59 -11.87 9.08
N ASP A 134 5.13 -12.52 10.15
CA ASP A 134 5.48 -13.92 10.43
C ASP A 134 4.92 -14.88 9.36
N VAL A 135 3.69 -14.66 8.89
CA VAL A 135 3.11 -15.38 7.74
C VAL A 135 4.01 -15.23 6.50
N LEU A 136 4.39 -13.98 6.18
CA LEU A 136 5.25 -13.67 5.05
C LEU A 136 6.60 -14.38 5.17
N ARG A 137 7.26 -14.23 6.33
CA ARG A 137 8.56 -14.83 6.63
C ARG A 137 8.52 -16.33 6.44
N ASP A 138 7.62 -17.02 7.13
CA ASP A 138 7.64 -18.47 7.27
C ASP A 138 7.37 -19.23 5.96
N VAL A 139 6.74 -18.57 4.99
CA VAL A 139 6.61 -19.09 3.63
C VAL A 139 7.79 -18.67 2.76
N ALA A 140 8.22 -17.40 2.83
CA ALA A 140 9.33 -16.87 2.05
C ALA A 140 10.64 -17.65 2.26
N VAL A 141 10.92 -18.17 3.47
CA VAL A 141 12.13 -18.97 3.73
C VAL A 141 12.20 -20.22 2.84
N SER A 142 11.06 -20.72 2.38
CA SER A 142 10.96 -21.98 1.61
C SER A 142 10.57 -21.82 0.14
N ALA A 143 10.03 -20.67 -0.26
CA ALA A 143 9.32 -20.51 -1.55
C ALA A 143 10.11 -19.79 -2.66
N GLU A 144 11.37 -19.38 -2.42
CA GLU A 144 12.21 -18.62 -3.37
C GLU A 144 11.47 -17.47 -4.09
N PRO A 145 10.84 -16.56 -3.31
CA PRO A 145 9.98 -15.52 -3.88
C PRO A 145 10.75 -14.52 -4.74
N ALA A 146 10.08 -13.99 -5.76
CA ALA A 146 10.58 -12.89 -6.58
C ALA A 146 10.35 -11.52 -5.90
N TYR A 147 9.33 -11.42 -5.05
CA TYR A 147 9.01 -10.24 -4.24
C TYR A 147 8.02 -10.61 -3.13
N GLY A 148 7.89 -9.77 -2.12
CA GLY A 148 6.85 -9.89 -1.11
C GLY A 148 6.83 -8.66 -0.21
N GLU A 149 5.71 -8.41 0.45
CA GLU A 149 5.57 -7.24 1.31
C GLU A 149 4.47 -7.40 2.36
N VAL A 150 4.57 -6.61 3.43
CA VAL A 150 3.48 -6.35 4.36
C VAL A 150 3.12 -4.87 4.32
N THR A 151 1.85 -4.56 4.08
CA THR A 151 1.34 -3.18 4.00
C THR A 151 0.05 -3.04 4.80
N VAL A 152 -0.19 -1.84 5.32
CA VAL A 152 -1.47 -1.45 5.92
C VAL A 152 -2.09 -0.40 5.02
N GLY A 153 -3.36 -0.50 4.64
CA GLY A 153 -3.94 0.55 3.82
C GLY A 153 -5.35 0.26 3.37
N ARG A 154 -5.82 1.14 2.49
CA ARG A 154 -7.14 1.04 1.87
C ARG A 154 -7.11 -0.06 0.81
N THR A 155 -8.09 -0.96 0.88
CA THR A 155 -8.32 -2.02 -0.10
C THR A 155 -8.48 -1.43 -1.49
N GLY A 156 -7.89 -2.03 -2.53
CA GLY A 156 -8.33 -1.72 -3.90
C GLY A 156 -7.44 -2.17 -5.04
N HIS A 157 -6.13 -2.31 -4.85
CA HIS A 157 -5.24 -2.66 -5.96
C HIS A 157 -4.67 -4.05 -5.78
N LEU A 158 -5.52 -5.04 -6.05
CA LEU A 158 -5.11 -6.43 -6.11
C LEU A 158 -3.91 -6.51 -7.09
N HIS A 159 -2.77 -7.01 -6.61
CA HIS A 159 -1.52 -7.31 -7.34
C HIS A 159 -0.56 -6.18 -7.73
N ARG A 160 -0.92 -4.90 -7.62
CA ARG A 160 0.05 -3.78 -7.81
C ARG A 160 0.64 -3.32 -6.49
N THR A 161 1.95 -3.05 -6.49
CA THR A 161 2.59 -2.32 -5.37
C THR A 161 2.22 -0.83 -5.46
N ALA A 162 2.36 -0.08 -4.37
CA ALA A 162 2.17 1.37 -4.41
C ALA A 162 3.13 2.04 -5.42
N LEU A 163 4.35 1.52 -5.54
CA LEU A 163 5.33 1.99 -6.52
C LEU A 163 4.93 1.65 -7.96
N ASP A 164 4.35 0.48 -8.22
CA ASP A 164 3.83 0.12 -9.55
C ASP A 164 2.72 1.07 -9.99
N ILE A 165 1.84 1.46 -9.06
CA ILE A 165 0.80 2.46 -9.30
C ILE A 165 1.44 3.79 -9.67
N ALA A 166 2.34 4.30 -8.84
CA ALA A 166 2.93 5.61 -9.02
C ALA A 166 3.80 5.70 -10.28
N LEU A 167 4.44 4.61 -10.70
CA LEU A 167 5.23 4.54 -11.94
C LEU A 167 4.41 4.08 -13.16
N SER A 168 3.09 3.92 -13.04
CA SER A 168 2.21 3.43 -14.11
C SER A 168 2.67 2.11 -14.74
N ARG A 169 3.29 1.22 -13.94
CA ARG A 169 3.73 -0.11 -14.39
C ARG A 169 2.59 -1.12 -14.33
N SER A 170 2.47 -1.96 -15.35
CA SER A 170 1.54 -3.09 -15.32
C SER A 170 2.01 -4.18 -14.36
N VAL A 171 1.07 -4.98 -13.85
CA VAL A 171 1.35 -6.11 -12.94
C VAL A 171 2.34 -7.09 -13.60
N GLN A 172 2.12 -7.41 -14.87
CA GLN A 172 2.89 -8.39 -15.64
C GLN A 172 4.32 -7.91 -15.90
N GLU A 173 4.49 -6.68 -16.39
CA GLU A 173 5.83 -6.11 -16.61
C GLU A 173 6.61 -6.04 -15.30
N SER A 174 5.94 -5.61 -14.23
CA SER A 174 6.59 -5.50 -12.93
C SER A 174 6.98 -6.85 -12.34
N ALA A 175 6.11 -7.85 -12.46
CA ALA A 175 6.39 -9.21 -12.01
C ALA A 175 7.52 -9.88 -12.83
N ARG A 176 7.55 -9.70 -14.15
CA ARG A 176 8.63 -10.23 -15.01
C ARG A 176 9.99 -9.62 -14.68
N ALA A 177 10.00 -8.36 -14.26
CA ALA A 177 11.23 -7.63 -13.91
C ALA A 177 11.65 -7.79 -12.45
N ALA A 178 10.86 -8.46 -11.59
CA ALA A 178 11.05 -8.45 -10.14
C ALA A 178 12.42 -8.94 -9.64
N ARG A 179 13.12 -9.77 -10.44
CA ARG A 179 14.49 -10.26 -10.13
C ARG A 179 15.62 -9.35 -10.64
N SER A 180 15.32 -8.40 -11.53
CA SER A 180 16.31 -7.44 -12.04
C SER A 180 16.12 -6.04 -11.44
N VAL A 181 14.89 -5.69 -11.08
CA VAL A 181 14.53 -4.50 -10.30
C VAL A 181 13.41 -4.84 -9.31
N LEU A 182 13.53 -4.34 -8.10
CA LEU A 182 12.58 -4.59 -7.02
C LEU A 182 11.22 -3.96 -7.35
N ARG A 183 10.15 -4.70 -7.06
CA ARG A 183 8.78 -4.36 -7.45
C ARG A 183 8.18 -3.17 -6.68
N GLY A 184 8.66 -2.94 -5.46
CA GLY A 184 8.18 -1.91 -4.54
C GLY A 184 8.93 -1.99 -3.23
N TYR A 185 8.46 -1.24 -2.24
CA TYR A 185 8.93 -1.30 -0.87
C TYR A 185 7.81 -0.87 0.07
N GLU A 186 7.76 -1.51 1.22
CA GLU A 186 6.80 -1.30 2.30
C GLU A 186 7.46 -1.63 3.65
N TRP A 187 6.71 -1.51 4.75
CA TRP A 187 7.22 -1.73 6.11
C TRP A 187 8.00 -3.05 6.25
N ALA A 188 7.51 -4.12 5.63
CA ALA A 188 8.29 -5.33 5.39
C ALA A 188 8.38 -5.61 3.89
N THR A 189 9.57 -5.99 3.42
CA THR A 189 9.84 -6.23 1.99
C THR A 189 10.74 -7.44 1.80
N VAL A 190 10.35 -8.35 0.92
CA VAL A 190 11.20 -9.47 0.46
C VAL A 190 11.96 -9.06 -0.79
N CYS A 191 13.28 -9.13 -0.70
CA CYS A 191 14.21 -8.89 -1.80
C CYS A 191 14.75 -10.24 -2.32
N PRO A 192 14.65 -10.53 -3.63
CA PRO A 192 15.13 -11.78 -4.20
C PRO A 192 16.67 -11.85 -4.17
N ALA A 193 17.20 -13.06 -4.33
CA ALA A 193 18.63 -13.36 -4.16
C ALA A 193 19.54 -12.54 -5.09
N GLU A 194 19.05 -12.26 -6.30
CA GLU A 194 19.76 -11.49 -7.31
C GLU A 194 19.97 -10.02 -6.89
N LEU A 195 19.06 -9.48 -6.08
CA LEU A 195 19.06 -8.08 -5.68
C LEU A 195 19.62 -7.87 -4.26
N ALA A 196 19.57 -8.90 -3.41
CA ALA A 196 20.02 -8.82 -2.02
C ALA A 196 21.45 -8.26 -1.81
N PRO A 197 22.47 -8.58 -2.65
CA PRO A 197 23.81 -8.02 -2.49
C PRO A 197 23.91 -6.49 -2.63
N HIS A 198 22.90 -5.87 -3.23
CA HIS A 198 22.86 -4.43 -3.49
C HIS A 198 22.05 -3.64 -2.45
N VAL A 199 21.47 -4.32 -1.45
CA VAL A 199 20.67 -3.70 -0.40
C VAL A 199 21.58 -3.12 0.69
N ALA A 200 21.36 -1.85 1.05
CA ALA A 200 22.00 -1.25 2.22
C ALA A 200 21.31 -1.72 3.52
N VAL A 201 21.68 -2.91 4.00
CA VAL A 201 21.04 -3.59 5.15
C VAL A 201 21.00 -2.78 6.45
N ALA A 202 21.91 -1.82 6.65
CA ALA A 202 21.97 -0.97 7.84
C ALA A 202 20.77 -0.02 8.00
N ALA A 203 19.97 0.19 6.93
CA ALA A 203 18.78 1.02 6.98
C ALA A 203 17.55 0.32 7.60
N PHE A 204 17.66 -0.97 7.93
CA PHE A 204 16.57 -1.82 8.38
C PHE A 204 16.77 -2.25 9.83
N ASP A 205 15.70 -2.24 10.61
CA ASP A 205 15.68 -2.76 11.98
C ASP A 205 15.99 -4.27 12.03
N ARG A 206 15.45 -5.03 11.07
CA ARG A 206 15.67 -6.48 10.98
C ARG A 206 15.91 -6.94 9.55
N VAL A 207 16.90 -7.80 9.39
CA VAL A 207 17.22 -8.48 8.13
C VAL A 207 17.26 -9.98 8.37
N VAL A 208 16.38 -10.72 7.69
CA VAL A 208 16.29 -12.18 7.79
C VAL A 208 16.76 -12.79 6.46
N PRO A 209 17.88 -13.52 6.43
CA PRO A 209 18.30 -14.21 5.21
C PRO A 209 17.34 -15.35 4.87
N LEU A 210 17.03 -15.50 3.59
CA LEU A 210 16.22 -16.59 3.05
C LEU A 210 17.12 -17.73 2.54
N ALA A 211 16.60 -18.95 2.51
CA ALA A 211 17.40 -20.14 2.19
C ALA A 211 18.07 -20.13 0.81
N ARG A 212 17.56 -19.31 -0.12
CA ARG A 212 18.06 -19.18 -1.50
C ARG A 212 18.85 -17.91 -1.76
N GLY A 213 19.26 -17.18 -0.70
CA GLY A 213 20.11 -16.00 -0.81
C GLY A 213 19.36 -14.66 -0.90
N GLY A 214 18.03 -14.67 -0.95
CA GLY A 214 17.22 -13.47 -0.76
C GLY A 214 17.22 -12.98 0.69
N VAL A 215 16.60 -11.84 0.95
CA VAL A 215 16.45 -11.28 2.30
C VAL A 215 15.02 -10.78 2.53
N LEU A 216 14.49 -11.00 3.73
CA LEU A 216 13.31 -10.30 4.24
C LEU A 216 13.77 -9.14 5.12
N LEU A 217 13.34 -7.95 4.75
CA LEU A 217 13.70 -6.69 5.36
C LEU A 217 12.52 -6.18 6.18
N ARG A 218 12.74 -5.78 7.43
CA ARG A 218 11.76 -5.06 8.26
C ARG A 218 12.33 -3.68 8.56
N ALA A 219 11.58 -2.65 8.20
CA ALA A 219 12.09 -1.29 8.21
C ALA A 219 12.28 -0.71 9.62
N THR A 220 11.32 -0.94 10.51
CA THR A 220 11.29 -0.42 11.88
C THR A 220 10.92 -1.52 12.87
N SER A 221 11.08 -1.25 14.18
CA SER A 221 10.88 -2.26 15.21
C SER A 221 9.40 -2.63 15.41
N SER A 222 8.53 -1.66 15.16
CA SER A 222 7.07 -1.76 15.13
C SER A 222 6.50 -1.01 13.92
N TYR A 223 5.22 -1.20 13.63
CA TYR A 223 4.56 -0.50 12.54
C TYR A 223 4.33 0.99 12.85
N ASP A 224 4.09 1.35 14.11
CA ASP A 224 3.89 2.75 14.53
C ASP A 224 5.10 3.66 14.25
N GLU A 225 6.29 3.08 14.21
CA GLU A 225 7.54 3.79 13.90
C GLU A 225 7.74 4.04 12.38
N TRP A 226 6.86 3.49 11.52
CA TRP A 226 6.91 3.56 10.06
C TRP A 226 6.50 4.94 9.52
N SER A 227 7.25 5.94 9.94
CA SER A 227 7.11 7.36 9.58
C SER A 227 7.64 7.69 8.18
N ALA A 228 7.34 8.88 7.67
CA ALA A 228 7.89 9.39 6.41
C ALA A 228 9.44 9.37 6.38
N GLY A 229 10.09 9.65 7.52
CA GLY A 229 11.54 9.54 7.64
C GLY A 229 12.05 8.10 7.53
N ALA A 230 11.29 7.12 8.03
CA ALA A 230 11.62 5.70 7.85
C ALA A 230 11.43 5.26 6.40
N VAL A 231 10.34 5.68 5.77
CA VAL A 231 10.07 5.47 4.33
C VAL A 231 11.21 6.01 3.47
N GLN A 232 11.66 7.25 3.73
CA GLN A 232 12.79 7.86 3.00
C GLN A 232 14.08 7.05 3.13
N ARG A 233 14.44 6.62 4.35
CA ARG A 233 15.64 5.81 4.59
C ARG A 233 15.59 4.47 3.83
N VAL A 234 14.43 3.80 3.84
CA VAL A 234 14.24 2.55 3.10
C VAL A 234 14.32 2.77 1.60
N PHE A 235 13.71 3.84 1.09
CA PHE A 235 13.80 4.20 -0.32
C PHE A 235 15.27 4.40 -0.74
N GLU A 236 16.06 5.18 0.00
CA GLU A 236 17.47 5.41 -0.31
C GLU A 236 18.28 4.11 -0.28
N ALA A 237 18.00 3.24 0.70
CA ALA A 237 18.67 1.95 0.85
C ALA A 237 18.35 0.96 -0.27
N LEU A 238 17.17 1.08 -0.88
CA LEU A 238 16.70 0.22 -1.98
C LEU A 238 16.86 0.87 -3.35
N ALA A 239 17.10 2.18 -3.44
CA ALA A 239 17.23 2.90 -4.71
C ALA A 239 18.18 2.25 -5.74
N PRO A 240 19.31 1.61 -5.37
CA PRO A 240 20.14 0.86 -6.30
C PRO A 240 19.38 -0.19 -7.12
N ILE A 241 18.39 -0.84 -6.52
CA ILE A 241 17.62 -1.94 -7.10
C ILE A 241 16.19 -1.56 -7.46
N LEU A 242 15.76 -0.32 -7.23
CA LEU A 242 14.43 0.14 -7.66
C LEU A 242 14.40 0.47 -9.17
N PRO A 243 13.21 0.38 -9.81
CA PRO A 243 12.99 0.88 -11.16
C PRO A 243 13.30 2.38 -11.24
N ALA A 244 13.85 2.81 -12.37
CA ALA A 244 13.98 4.23 -12.68
C ALA A 244 12.61 4.86 -13.03
N GLY A 245 12.52 6.18 -12.93
CA GLY A 245 11.35 6.96 -13.31
C GLY A 245 10.82 7.80 -12.14
N MET A 246 10.19 8.93 -12.47
CA MET A 246 9.57 9.82 -11.50
C MET A 246 8.16 9.31 -11.14
N PRO A 247 7.89 8.98 -9.86
CA PRO A 247 6.55 8.62 -9.41
C PRO A 247 5.54 9.74 -9.69
N GLN A 248 4.36 9.39 -10.16
CA GLN A 248 3.25 10.28 -10.42
C GLN A 248 2.17 10.11 -9.36
N ARG A 249 1.50 11.21 -9.02
CA ARG A 249 0.34 11.16 -8.13
C ARG A 249 -0.79 10.45 -8.88
N SER A 250 -1.52 9.62 -8.15
CA SER A 250 -2.66 8.87 -8.66
C SER A 250 -3.82 9.04 -7.69
N HIS A 251 -5.03 9.18 -8.22
CA HIS A 251 -6.26 9.07 -7.42
C HIS A 251 -6.55 7.61 -7.02
N TYR A 252 -5.86 6.67 -7.65
CA TYR A 252 -5.97 5.25 -7.37
C TYR A 252 -4.87 4.84 -6.40
N GLY A 253 -5.22 4.53 -5.16
CA GLY A 253 -4.35 3.89 -4.18
C GLY A 253 -3.73 4.82 -3.13
N ASP A 254 -3.28 4.22 -2.02
CA ASP A 254 -2.56 4.93 -0.96
C ASP A 254 -1.07 5.07 -1.34
N LEU A 255 -0.68 6.28 -1.75
CA LEU A 255 0.69 6.61 -2.13
C LEU A 255 1.47 7.33 -1.02
N ARG A 256 0.95 7.40 0.21
CA ARG A 256 1.60 8.13 1.32
C ARG A 256 2.99 7.58 1.67
N ARG A 257 3.28 6.34 1.29
CA ARG A 257 4.57 5.67 1.52
C ARG A 257 5.47 5.62 0.29
N VAL A 258 5.09 6.30 -0.79
CA VAL A 258 5.94 6.43 -1.96
C VAL A 258 6.74 7.72 -1.84
N VAL A 259 8.06 7.61 -1.91
CA VAL A 259 8.95 8.75 -2.10
C VAL A 259 8.84 9.20 -3.56
N PHE A 260 8.43 10.46 -3.77
CA PHE A 260 8.30 11.09 -5.08
C PHE A 260 9.65 11.59 -5.60
N ALA A 261 10.57 10.65 -5.85
CA ALA A 261 11.88 10.90 -6.43
C ALA A 261 12.27 9.75 -7.37
N ASP A 262 13.09 10.04 -8.38
CA ASP A 262 13.63 9.01 -9.26
C ASP A 262 14.76 8.24 -8.55
N ALA A 263 14.64 6.92 -8.46
CA ALA A 263 15.69 6.07 -7.90
C ALA A 263 17.02 6.19 -8.67
N ALA A 264 16.98 6.51 -9.97
CA ALA A 264 18.17 6.73 -10.79
C ALA A 264 18.98 7.95 -10.32
N ASP A 265 18.33 9.00 -9.82
CA ASP A 265 18.99 10.19 -9.30
C ASP A 265 19.81 9.86 -8.04
N VAL A 266 19.26 9.03 -7.14
CA VAL A 266 19.96 8.56 -5.94
C VAL A 266 21.17 7.70 -6.30
N ARG A 267 21.02 6.79 -7.27
CA ARG A 267 22.14 5.99 -7.79
C ARG A 267 23.26 6.85 -8.34
N GLY A 268 22.91 7.98 -8.95
CA GLY A 268 23.85 8.99 -9.44
C GLY A 268 24.49 9.87 -8.35
N GLY A 269 24.17 9.63 -7.07
CA GLY A 269 24.69 10.42 -5.94
C GLY A 269 24.02 11.78 -5.79
N LYS A 270 22.90 12.02 -6.47
CA LYS A 270 22.14 13.26 -6.29
C LYS A 270 21.40 13.19 -4.97
N SER A 271 21.66 14.15 -4.09
CA SER A 271 20.91 14.29 -2.85
C SER A 271 19.45 14.53 -3.19
N ILE A 272 18.56 13.70 -2.67
CA ILE A 272 17.14 14.03 -2.64
C ILE A 272 17.00 15.05 -1.53
N ILE A 273 16.81 16.31 -1.90
CA ILE A 273 16.24 17.27 -0.96
C ILE A 273 14.81 16.78 -0.76
N ALA A 274 14.52 16.24 0.42
CA ALA A 274 13.15 15.91 0.78
C ALA A 274 12.31 17.16 0.47
N PRO A 275 11.24 17.06 -0.34
CA PRO A 275 10.27 18.15 -0.36
C PRO A 275 9.92 18.44 1.09
N ALA A 276 9.94 19.72 1.49
CA ALA A 276 9.53 20.15 2.82
C ALA A 276 8.29 19.34 3.20
N SER A 277 8.41 18.61 4.32
CA SER A 277 7.43 17.67 4.90
C SER A 277 6.12 17.61 4.13
N ALA A 278 5.82 16.45 3.55
CA ALA A 278 4.52 16.18 2.94
C ALA A 278 3.40 16.79 3.81
N PRO A 279 2.38 17.44 3.21
CA PRO A 279 1.23 17.91 3.97
C PRO A 279 0.73 16.81 4.91
N PRO A 280 0.15 17.16 6.08
CA PRO A 280 -0.33 16.18 7.04
C PRO A 280 -1.08 15.06 6.33
N ALA A 281 -0.76 13.81 6.69
CA ALA A 281 -1.24 12.60 6.04
C ALA A 281 -2.77 12.42 6.07
N ASP A 282 -3.45 13.32 6.79
CA ASP A 282 -4.88 13.49 6.79
C ASP A 282 -5.22 14.95 6.45
N LEU A 283 -5.65 15.16 5.20
CA LEU A 283 -6.16 16.45 4.75
C LEU A 283 -7.34 16.89 5.63
N THR A 284 -8.10 15.94 6.19
CA THR A 284 -9.21 16.23 7.11
C THR A 284 -8.72 16.70 8.46
N GLU A 285 -7.64 16.13 9.00
CA GLU A 285 -7.01 16.62 10.24
C GLU A 285 -6.37 17.99 10.03
N PHE A 286 -5.69 18.20 8.91
CA PHE A 286 -5.17 19.52 8.53
C PHE A 286 -6.30 20.54 8.36
N ILE A 287 -7.38 20.20 7.65
CA ILE A 287 -8.53 21.09 7.47
C ILE A 287 -9.19 21.37 8.82
N HIS A 288 -9.33 20.37 9.68
CA HIS A 288 -9.92 20.53 11.01
C HIS A 288 -9.06 21.42 11.92
N GLU A 289 -7.75 21.21 11.95
CA GLU A 289 -6.80 22.07 12.68
C GLU A 289 -6.76 23.47 12.08
N ALA A 290 -6.75 23.60 10.76
CA ALA A 290 -6.80 24.88 10.06
C ALA A 290 -8.12 25.63 10.33
N VAL A 291 -9.25 24.93 10.52
CA VAL A 291 -10.50 25.54 10.99
C VAL A 291 -10.39 25.98 12.46
N LEU A 292 -9.87 25.13 13.35
CA LEU A 292 -9.70 25.45 14.77
C LEU A 292 -8.76 26.63 15.03
N GLN A 293 -7.69 26.74 14.23
CA GLN A 293 -6.70 27.80 14.31
C GLN A 293 -7.13 29.07 13.54
N GLY A 294 -8.29 29.06 12.89
CA GLY A 294 -8.80 30.20 12.11
C GLY A 294 -7.98 30.50 10.85
N TRP A 295 -7.33 29.49 10.27
CA TRP A 295 -6.62 29.58 9.00
C TRP A 295 -7.55 29.51 7.80
N ILE A 296 -8.68 28.80 7.94
CA ILE A 296 -9.74 28.70 6.95
C ILE A 296 -10.93 29.56 7.38
N THR A 297 -11.50 30.30 6.44
CA THR A 297 -12.71 31.12 6.59
C THR A 297 -13.79 30.64 5.64
N THR A 298 -15.06 30.88 5.97
CA THR A 298 -16.22 30.66 5.08
C THR A 298 -16.40 31.78 4.07
N GLU A 299 -15.55 32.81 4.12
CA GLU A 299 -15.51 33.84 3.09
C GLU A 299 -14.70 33.30 1.90
N PRO A 300 -15.24 33.34 0.67
CA PRO A 300 -14.52 32.84 -0.51
C PRO A 300 -13.21 33.59 -0.72
N VAL A 301 -12.24 32.91 -1.36
CA VAL A 301 -10.94 33.50 -1.69
C VAL A 301 -11.14 34.78 -2.53
N ASP A 302 -10.64 35.91 -2.03
CA ASP A 302 -10.67 37.21 -2.71
C ASP A 302 -9.96 37.12 -4.09
N GLU A 303 -10.45 37.82 -5.11
CA GLU A 303 -9.84 37.86 -6.44
C GLU A 303 -8.39 38.37 -6.44
N SER A 304 -8.01 39.13 -5.41
CA SER A 304 -6.65 39.63 -5.17
C SER A 304 -5.70 38.58 -4.59
N ALA A 305 -6.18 37.39 -4.24
CA ALA A 305 -5.34 36.32 -3.72
C ALA A 305 -4.39 35.75 -4.80
N PRO A 306 -3.19 35.29 -4.40
CA PRO A 306 -2.23 34.66 -5.31
C PRO A 306 -2.86 33.52 -6.12
N SER A 307 -2.46 33.37 -7.38
CA SER A 307 -3.00 32.34 -8.28
C SER A 307 -2.90 30.92 -7.70
N ALA A 308 -1.77 30.59 -7.07
CA ALA A 308 -1.57 29.29 -6.41
C ALA A 308 -2.59 29.01 -5.28
N VAL A 309 -3.05 30.04 -4.57
CA VAL A 309 -4.08 29.90 -3.54
C VAL A 309 -5.46 29.66 -4.17
N ARG A 310 -5.77 30.36 -5.27
CA ARG A 310 -7.03 30.20 -6.01
C ARG A 310 -7.14 28.83 -6.71
N GLU A 311 -6.03 28.25 -7.16
CA GLU A 311 -6.00 26.89 -7.71
C GLU A 311 -6.26 25.82 -6.64
N LEU A 312 -5.81 26.04 -5.40
CA LEU A 312 -6.02 25.12 -4.28
C LEU A 312 -7.42 25.20 -3.69
N LEU A 313 -8.02 26.40 -3.69
CA LEU A 313 -9.34 26.69 -3.10
C LEU A 313 -10.22 27.39 -4.12
N PRO A 314 -10.79 26.64 -5.07
CA PRO A 314 -11.69 27.19 -6.08
C PRO A 314 -12.91 27.87 -5.41
N PRO A 315 -13.37 29.02 -5.93
CA PRO A 315 -14.39 29.86 -5.30
C PRO A 315 -15.73 29.14 -5.06
N GLU A 316 -16.00 28.08 -5.82
CA GLU A 316 -17.18 27.22 -5.68
C GLU A 316 -17.24 26.46 -4.35
N LEU A 317 -16.10 26.30 -3.66
CA LEU A 317 -16.07 25.65 -2.34
C LEU A 317 -16.58 26.56 -1.21
N GLY A 318 -16.68 27.88 -1.44
CA GLY A 318 -17.13 28.84 -0.42
C GLY A 318 -16.22 28.89 0.82
N VAL A 319 -14.95 28.50 0.67
CA VAL A 319 -13.92 28.55 1.72
C VAL A 319 -12.71 29.32 1.22
N GLY A 320 -12.17 30.17 2.07
CA GLY A 320 -10.96 30.95 1.83
C GLY A 320 -9.92 30.76 2.93
N LEU A 321 -8.75 31.37 2.75
CA LEU A 321 -7.69 31.38 3.76
C LEU A 321 -7.57 32.77 4.37
N THR A 322 -7.44 32.84 5.69
CA THR A 322 -7.02 34.06 6.38
C THR A 322 -5.56 34.39 6.06
N GLU A 323 -5.10 35.62 6.35
CA GLU A 323 -3.70 36.01 6.13
C GLU A 323 -2.71 35.08 6.87
N GLU A 324 -3.08 34.58 8.06
CA GLU A 324 -2.30 33.58 8.79
C GLU A 324 -2.29 32.23 8.05
N GLY A 325 -3.46 31.77 7.57
CA GLY A 325 -3.57 30.53 6.79
C GLY A 325 -2.75 30.57 5.51
N GLN A 326 -2.76 31.70 4.81
CA GLN A 326 -1.92 31.91 3.62
C GLN A 326 -0.43 31.84 3.98
N ARG A 327 0.00 32.52 5.05
CA ARG A 327 1.40 32.49 5.52
C ARG A 327 1.85 31.07 5.86
N ARG A 328 1.01 30.30 6.55
CA ARG A 328 1.29 28.91 6.91
C ARG A 328 1.39 27.99 5.71
N LEU A 329 0.55 28.19 4.71
CA LEU A 329 0.60 27.43 3.46
C LEU A 329 1.91 27.72 2.69
N ILE A 330 2.38 28.97 2.67
CA ILE A 330 3.69 29.32 2.13
C ILE A 330 4.82 28.63 2.90
N GLU A 331 4.79 28.68 4.23
CA GLU A 331 5.80 28.06 5.09
C GLU A 331 5.88 26.53 4.91
N LEU A 332 4.72 25.86 4.83
CA LEU A 332 4.64 24.40 4.73
C LEU A 332 4.99 23.88 3.33
N PHE A 333 4.57 24.59 2.28
CA PHE A 333 4.68 24.10 0.90
C PHE A 333 5.72 24.83 0.06
N GLY A 334 6.37 25.86 0.59
CA GLY A 334 7.40 26.63 -0.12
C GLY A 334 6.87 27.36 -1.35
N LEU A 335 5.59 27.77 -1.36
CA LEU A 335 4.98 28.44 -2.51
C LEU A 335 5.56 29.86 -2.69
N ASP A 336 6.08 30.15 -3.88
CA ASP A 336 6.47 31.51 -4.26
C ASP A 336 5.23 32.29 -4.72
N LEU A 337 4.81 33.28 -3.92
CA LEU A 337 3.63 34.10 -4.21
C LEU A 337 3.91 35.31 -5.12
N ARG A 338 5.13 35.45 -5.66
CA ARG A 338 5.46 36.52 -6.62
C ARG A 338 4.98 36.11 -8.02
N GLY A 339 3.66 36.03 -8.20
CA GLY A 339 2.97 35.85 -9.47
C GLY A 339 1.88 36.89 -9.62
#